data_AF-A0A7X5SYX8-F1
#
_entry.id   AF-A0A7X5SYX8-F1
#
_cell.length_a   1.000
_cell.length_b   1.000
_cell.length_c   1.000
_cell.angle_alpha   90.00
_cell.angle_beta   90.00
_cell.angle_gamma   90.00
#
_symmetry.space_group_name_H-M   'P 1'
#
loop_
_entity.id
_entity.type
_entity.pdbx_description
1 polymer ?
#
loop_
_entity_poly.entity_id
_entity_poly.type
_entity_poly.pdbx_seq_one_letter_code
_entity_poly.pdbx_strand_id
1 'polypeptide(L)'
;ISWTSNKSGKYLIGVHVKDRYSKERLDNHKYEEYSVVAPKKATIDTLEVSLNGNKIVNHDLQSGEVYKIKAYGNSSNGVLYEYWIKDLSKNLWTKIRDYSTSSEISWTPNKSGKYLIGVHV
;
A
#
# COMPACT_ATOMS: atom_id res chain seq x y z
N ILE A 1 -13.18 28.96 8.44
CA ILE A 1 -13.72 27.88 7.58
C ILE A 1 -12.55 27.04 7.11
N SER A 2 -12.66 25.71 7.13
CA SER A 2 -11.68 24.78 6.57
C SER A 2 -12.39 23.90 5.53
N TRP A 3 -11.78 23.74 4.36
CA TRP A 3 -12.27 22.89 3.29
C TRP A 3 -11.21 21.84 2.95
N THR A 4 -11.64 20.60 2.78
CA THR A 4 -10.77 19.48 2.41
C THR A 4 -11.28 18.87 1.11
N SER A 5 -10.42 18.77 0.10
CA SER A 5 -10.76 18.03 -1.12
C SER A 5 -10.74 16.53 -0.89
N ASN A 6 -11.73 15.80 -1.40
CA ASN A 6 -11.76 14.34 -1.42
C ASN A 6 -11.34 13.74 -2.78
N LYS A 7 -10.94 14.57 -3.74
CA LYS A 7 -10.49 14.15 -5.08
C LYS A 7 -9.19 14.84 -5.47
N SER A 8 -8.38 14.11 -6.23
CA SER A 8 -7.26 14.71 -6.92
C SER A 8 -7.74 15.47 -8.16
N GLY A 9 -7.04 16.52 -8.53
CA GLY A 9 -7.42 17.38 -9.64
C GLY A 9 -6.91 18.81 -9.49
N LYS A 10 -7.21 19.62 -10.51
CA LYS A 10 -6.95 21.05 -10.50
C LYS A 10 -8.14 21.79 -9.88
N TYR A 11 -7.85 22.73 -9.02
CA TYR A 11 -8.83 23.55 -8.32
C TYR A 11 -8.46 25.02 -8.49
N LEU A 12 -9.47 25.86 -8.71
CA LEU A 12 -9.33 27.31 -8.63
C LEU A 12 -9.83 27.78 -7.26
N ILE A 13 -8.96 28.46 -6.52
CA ILE A 13 -9.37 29.17 -5.31
C ILE A 13 -9.57 30.63 -5.69
N GLY A 14 -10.80 31.12 -5.46
CA GLY A 14 -11.21 32.45 -5.86
C GLY A 14 -11.62 33.32 -4.68
N VAL A 15 -11.26 34.60 -4.75
CA VAL A 15 -11.78 35.64 -3.87
C VAL A 15 -12.47 36.69 -4.71
N HIS A 16 -13.72 37.00 -4.36
CA HIS A 16 -14.50 38.11 -4.91
C HIS A 16 -14.53 39.24 -3.90
N VAL A 17 -14.39 40.47 -4.37
CA VAL A 17 -14.46 41.66 -3.54
C VAL A 17 -15.44 42.66 -4.17
N LYS A 18 -16.08 43.44 -3.30
CA LYS A 18 -16.88 44.59 -3.71
C LYS A 18 -16.80 45.67 -2.63
N ASP A 19 -16.85 46.92 -3.08
CA ASP A 19 -17.09 48.07 -2.24
C ASP A 19 -18.49 47.98 -1.61
N ARG A 20 -18.61 48.53 -0.41
CA ARG A 20 -19.84 48.47 0.40
C ARG A 20 -21.02 49.21 -0.24
N TYR A 21 -20.77 50.16 -1.14
CA TYR A 21 -21.80 50.93 -1.83
C TYR A 21 -22.03 50.48 -3.27
N SER A 22 -21.26 49.51 -3.76
CA SER A 22 -21.42 49.00 -5.12
C SER A 22 -22.76 48.29 -5.31
N LYS A 23 -23.44 48.64 -6.42
CA LYS A 23 -24.68 48.00 -6.88
C LYS A 23 -24.45 46.76 -7.75
N GLU A 24 -23.18 46.48 -8.10
CA GLU A 24 -22.81 45.34 -8.93
C GLU A 24 -22.75 44.03 -8.13
N ARG A 25 -22.75 42.91 -8.86
CA ARG A 25 -22.62 41.57 -8.29
C ARG A 25 -21.25 41.35 -7.62
N LEU A 26 -20.19 41.87 -8.22
CA LEU A 26 -18.82 41.92 -7.70
C LEU A 26 -18.09 43.08 -8.39
N ASP A 27 -17.10 43.69 -7.71
CA ASP A 27 -16.30 44.77 -8.31
C ASP A 27 -14.98 44.25 -8.86
N ASN A 28 -14.40 43.26 -8.20
CA ASN A 28 -13.21 42.58 -8.69
C ASN A 28 -13.12 41.14 -8.16
N HIS A 29 -12.27 40.34 -8.78
CA HIS A 29 -11.97 38.98 -8.35
C HIS A 29 -10.53 38.61 -8.64
N LYS A 30 -10.05 37.60 -7.92
CA LYS A 30 -8.80 36.91 -8.24
C LYS A 30 -8.98 35.41 -8.09
N TYR A 31 -8.38 34.66 -8.99
CA TYR A 31 -8.30 33.20 -8.93
C TYR A 31 -6.84 32.77 -8.94
N GLU A 32 -6.53 31.73 -8.18
CA GLU A 32 -5.24 31.03 -8.20
C GLU A 32 -5.50 29.54 -8.43
N GLU A 33 -4.71 28.91 -9.31
CA GLU A 33 -4.80 27.49 -9.61
C GLU A 33 -3.90 26.68 -8.67
N TYR A 34 -4.47 25.61 -8.12
CA TYR A 34 -3.75 24.63 -7.30
C TYR A 34 -4.06 23.21 -7.77
N SER A 35 -3.06 22.34 -7.69
CA SER A 35 -3.22 20.91 -7.98
C SER A 35 -3.22 20.11 -6.68
N VAL A 36 -4.29 19.35 -6.46
CA VAL A 36 -4.37 18.35 -5.39
C VAL A 36 -3.98 17.00 -6.00
N VAL A 37 -2.90 16.41 -5.52
CA VAL A 37 -2.40 15.11 -6.00
C VAL A 37 -2.95 13.97 -5.17
N ALA A 38 -3.26 12.84 -5.82
CA ALA A 38 -3.64 11.63 -5.10
C ALA A 38 -2.42 11.09 -4.33
N PRO A 39 -2.63 10.47 -3.15
CA PRO A 39 -1.56 9.73 -2.48
C PRO A 39 -1.01 8.66 -3.41
N LYS A 40 0.32 8.55 -3.50
CA LYS A 40 0.94 7.42 -4.18
C LYS A 40 0.54 6.14 -3.45
N LYS A 41 0.11 5.13 -4.22
CA LYS A 41 -0.20 3.81 -3.67
C LYS A 41 1.09 3.08 -3.31
N ALA A 42 1.02 2.20 -2.30
CA ALA A 42 2.10 1.29 -2.01
C ALA A 42 2.30 0.29 -3.17
N THR A 43 3.52 -0.20 -3.33
CA THR A 43 3.90 -1.19 -4.34
C THR A 43 4.78 -2.26 -3.71
N ILE A 44 4.77 -3.47 -4.25
CA ILE A 44 5.70 -4.54 -3.90
C ILE A 44 6.72 -4.65 -5.04
N ASP A 45 7.98 -4.50 -4.71
CA ASP A 45 9.10 -4.65 -5.65
C ASP A 45 9.49 -6.13 -5.77
N THR A 46 9.65 -6.82 -4.64
CA THR A 46 10.03 -8.24 -4.62
C THR A 46 9.71 -8.94 -3.30
N LEU A 47 9.78 -10.27 -3.31
CA LEU A 47 9.67 -11.15 -2.15
C LEU A 47 10.78 -12.20 -2.20
N GLU A 48 11.35 -12.50 -1.04
CA GLU A 48 12.39 -13.50 -0.85
C GLU A 48 12.02 -14.47 0.26
N VAL A 49 12.43 -15.72 0.09
CA VAL A 49 12.32 -16.77 1.12
C VAL A 49 13.74 -17.19 1.48
N SER A 50 14.03 -17.33 2.77
CA SER A 50 15.33 -17.78 3.26
C SER A 50 15.20 -18.79 4.39
N LEU A 51 16.21 -19.64 4.52
CA LEU A 51 16.39 -20.59 5.62
C LEU A 51 17.77 -20.35 6.24
N ASN A 52 17.82 -20.11 7.54
CA ASN A 52 19.08 -19.84 8.27
C ASN A 52 19.94 -18.74 7.63
N GLY A 53 19.29 -17.71 7.06
CA GLY A 53 19.96 -16.59 6.39
C GLY A 53 20.30 -16.83 4.92
N ASN A 54 20.15 -18.05 4.40
CA ASN A 54 20.42 -18.37 3.01
C ASN A 54 19.15 -18.29 2.16
N LYS A 55 19.19 -17.54 1.05
CA LYS A 55 18.06 -17.39 0.13
C LYS A 55 17.77 -18.71 -0.60
N ILE A 56 16.49 -19.08 -0.64
CA ILE A 56 15.99 -20.22 -1.40
C ILE A 56 15.71 -19.76 -2.84
N VAL A 57 16.41 -20.36 -3.80
CA VAL A 57 16.32 -20.00 -5.23
C VAL A 57 15.70 -21.08 -6.10
N ASN A 58 15.73 -22.34 -5.65
CA ASN A 58 15.12 -23.48 -6.34
C ASN A 58 13.62 -23.64 -6.04
N HIS A 59 13.07 -22.84 -5.12
CA HIS A 59 11.68 -22.90 -4.66
C HIS A 59 11.28 -24.22 -3.94
N ASP A 60 12.25 -25.06 -3.58
CA ASP A 60 11.98 -26.26 -2.79
C ASP A 60 12.08 -25.94 -1.29
N LEU A 61 11.04 -26.31 -0.54
CA LEU A 61 10.96 -26.15 0.90
C LEU A 61 10.81 -27.51 1.56
N GLN A 62 11.50 -27.71 2.67
CA GLN A 62 11.43 -28.90 3.50
C GLN A 62 10.34 -28.74 4.55
N SER A 63 9.52 -29.78 4.71
CA SER A 63 8.46 -29.78 5.71
C SER A 63 9.06 -29.75 7.12
N GLY A 64 8.54 -28.90 7.99
CA GLY A 64 8.98 -28.75 9.38
C GLY A 64 10.07 -27.69 9.60
N GLU A 65 10.73 -27.21 8.54
CA GLU A 65 11.72 -26.13 8.63
C GLU A 65 11.06 -24.76 8.75
N VAL A 66 11.72 -23.82 9.45
CA VAL A 66 11.22 -22.45 9.65
C VAL A 66 11.84 -21.53 8.60
N TYR A 67 11.03 -21.10 7.64
CA TYR A 67 11.45 -20.18 6.59
C TYR A 67 11.12 -18.74 6.96
N LYS A 68 12.04 -17.82 6.69
CA LYS A 68 11.77 -16.39 6.72
C LYS A 68 11.31 -15.93 5.34
N ILE A 69 10.16 -15.26 5.31
CA ILE A 69 9.63 -14.60 4.12
C ILE A 69 9.82 -13.10 4.34
N LYS A 70 10.54 -12.46 3.42
CA LYS A 70 10.79 -11.02 3.43
C LYS A 70 10.20 -10.38 2.18
N ALA A 71 9.45 -9.31 2.36
CA ALA A 71 8.92 -8.52 1.26
C ALA A 71 9.56 -7.13 1.23
N TYR A 72 9.72 -6.60 0.02
CA TYR A 72 10.28 -5.28 -0.22
C TYR A 72 9.20 -4.46 -0.88
N GLY A 73 8.58 -3.57 -0.12
CA GLY A 73 7.57 -2.65 -0.62
C GLY A 73 8.04 -1.20 -0.56
N ASN A 74 7.36 -0.35 -1.33
CA ASN A 74 7.65 1.06 -1.45
C ASN A 74 6.38 1.91 -1.29
N SER A 75 6.47 2.95 -0.45
CA SER A 75 5.42 3.94 -0.21
C SER A 75 6.06 5.17 0.44
N SER A 76 5.62 6.37 0.08
CA SER A 76 6.11 7.62 0.69
C SER A 76 5.75 7.76 2.16
N ASN A 77 4.73 7.03 2.63
CA ASN A 77 4.17 7.16 3.98
C ASN A 77 4.42 5.92 4.85
N GLY A 78 5.32 5.04 4.41
CA GLY A 78 5.51 3.71 5.01
C GLY A 78 4.60 2.65 4.39
N VAL A 79 5.01 1.39 4.55
CA VAL A 79 4.35 0.21 3.96
C VAL A 79 3.80 -0.66 5.08
N LEU A 80 2.58 -1.15 4.89
CA LEU A 80 2.01 -2.21 5.71
C LEU A 80 1.97 -3.49 4.89
N TYR A 81 2.37 -4.60 5.48
CA TYR A 81 2.45 -5.90 4.81
C TYR A 81 1.43 -6.87 5.42
N GLU A 82 0.67 -7.53 4.55
CA GLU A 82 -0.23 -8.65 4.90
C GLU A 82 0.26 -9.92 4.19
N TYR A 83 0.39 -11.03 4.90
CA TYR A 83 0.98 -12.27 4.37
C TYR A 83 -0.03 -13.40 4.28
N TRP A 84 0.05 -14.14 3.18
CA TRP A 84 -0.87 -15.22 2.83
C TRP A 84 -0.13 -16.45 2.31
N ILE A 85 -0.69 -17.62 2.59
CA ILE A 85 -0.25 -18.91 2.04
C ILE A 85 -1.42 -19.58 1.34
N LYS A 86 -1.25 -19.98 0.08
CA LYS A 86 -2.21 -20.82 -0.63
C LYS A 86 -1.77 -22.27 -0.56
N ASP A 87 -2.59 -23.12 0.04
CA ASP A 87 -2.45 -24.56 -0.10
C ASP A 87 -3.12 -25.00 -1.40
N LEU A 88 -2.34 -25.43 -2.39
CA LEU A 88 -2.88 -25.82 -3.70
C LEU A 88 -3.63 -27.15 -3.68
N SER A 89 -3.38 -28.01 -2.69
CA SER A 89 -4.15 -29.26 -2.54
C SER A 89 -5.59 -29.01 -2.12
N LYS A 90 -5.81 -27.93 -1.36
CA LYS A 90 -7.15 -27.50 -0.89
C LYS A 90 -7.72 -26.34 -1.70
N ASN A 91 -6.91 -25.76 -2.58
CA ASN A 91 -7.19 -24.50 -3.27
C ASN A 91 -7.65 -23.38 -2.32
N LEU A 92 -7.03 -23.28 -1.14
CA LEU A 92 -7.44 -22.36 -0.07
C LEU A 92 -6.31 -21.38 0.29
N TRP A 93 -6.65 -20.09 0.36
CA TRP A 93 -5.78 -19.07 0.94
C TRP A 93 -5.98 -18.97 2.44
N THR A 94 -4.88 -18.96 3.18
CA THR A 94 -4.85 -18.74 4.63
C THR A 94 -4.01 -17.51 4.92
N LYS A 95 -4.60 -16.53 5.61
CA LYS A 95 -3.87 -15.37 6.11
C LYS A 95 -3.01 -15.81 7.29
N ILE A 96 -1.73 -15.50 7.24
CA ILE A 96 -0.77 -15.83 8.32
C ILE A 96 -0.33 -14.58 9.10
N ARG A 97 -0.62 -13.38 8.58
CA ARG A 97 -0.37 -12.10 9.24
C ARG A 97 -1.25 -11.00 8.64
N ASP A 98 -2.02 -10.31 9.48
CA ASP A 98 -2.69 -9.05 9.13
C ASP A 98 -1.69 -7.91 8.89
N TYR A 99 -2.15 -6.85 8.22
CA TYR A 99 -1.35 -5.66 7.93
C TYR A 99 -0.54 -5.17 9.14
N SER A 100 0.77 -5.08 8.96
CA SER A 100 1.69 -4.52 9.95
C SER A 100 2.90 -3.89 9.27
N THR A 101 3.68 -3.08 9.99
CA THR A 101 4.93 -2.50 9.47
C THR A 101 6.06 -3.54 9.32
N SER A 102 5.84 -4.80 9.71
CA SER A 102 6.84 -5.87 9.58
C SER A 102 6.95 -6.35 8.14
N SER A 103 8.09 -6.09 7.51
CA SER A 103 8.44 -6.61 6.18
C SER A 103 8.93 -8.06 6.20
N GLU A 104 8.90 -8.72 7.36
CA GLU A 104 9.33 -10.10 7.53
C GLU A 104 8.33 -10.91 8.37
N ILE A 105 8.19 -12.20 8.03
CA ILE A 105 7.47 -13.21 8.81
C ILE A 105 8.18 -14.56 8.74
N SER A 106 8.02 -15.38 9.78
CA SER A 106 8.41 -16.79 9.76
C SER A 106 7.21 -17.69 9.44
N TRP A 107 7.41 -18.66 8.56
CA TRP A 107 6.41 -19.66 8.21
C TRP A 107 7.02 -21.07 8.15
N THR A 108 6.29 -22.05 8.67
CA THR A 108 6.68 -23.47 8.67
C THR A 108 5.66 -24.27 7.85
N PRO A 109 6.04 -24.80 6.67
CA PRO A 109 5.21 -25.75 5.94
C PRO A 109 5.17 -27.07 6.72
N ASN A 110 4.01 -27.47 7.22
CA ASN A 110 3.84 -28.69 8.01
C ASN A 110 3.37 -29.91 7.19
N LYS A 111 3.09 -29.71 5.90
CA LYS A 111 2.62 -30.77 5.00
C LYS A 111 3.36 -30.66 3.68
N SER A 112 3.72 -31.80 3.12
CA SER A 112 4.25 -31.86 1.77
C SER A 112 3.17 -31.45 0.77
N GLY A 113 3.56 -30.64 -0.22
CA GLY A 113 2.64 -30.15 -1.23
C GLY A 113 3.18 -28.92 -1.94
N LYS A 114 2.36 -28.38 -2.85
CA LYS A 114 2.67 -27.13 -3.53
C LYS A 114 1.94 -25.99 -2.86
N TYR A 115 2.68 -24.92 -2.57
CA TYR A 115 2.16 -23.72 -1.93
C TYR A 115 2.46 -22.49 -2.79
N LEU A 116 1.60 -21.48 -2.68
CA LEU A 116 1.92 -20.13 -3.13
C LEU A 116 2.07 -19.23 -1.91
N ILE A 117 3.05 -18.32 -1.97
CA ILE A 117 3.25 -17.28 -0.95
C ILE A 117 2.76 -15.97 -1.57
N GLY A 118 1.86 -15.29 -0.87
CA GLY A 118 1.30 -14.00 -1.27
C GLY A 118 1.63 -12.92 -0.25
N VAL A 119 1.89 -11.70 -0.74
CA VAL A 119 2.05 -10.50 0.07
C VAL A 119 1.19 -9.41 -0.52
N HIS A 120 0.45 -8.68 0.32
CA HIS A 120 -0.29 -7.49 -0.06
C HIS A 120 0.29 -6.26 0.66
N VAL A 121 0.25 -5.10 -0.02
CA VAL A 121 0.62 -3.77 0.49
C VAL A 121 -0.39 -2.71 0.09
#